data_AF-A0AAN7S6G9-F1
#
_entry.id   AF-A0AAN7S6G9-F1
#
_cell.length_a   1.000
_cell.length_b   1.000
_cell.length_c   1.000
_cell.angle_alpha   90.00
_cell.angle_beta   90.00
_cell.angle_gamma   90.00
#
_symmetry.space_group_name_H-M   'P 1'
#
loop_
_entity.id
_entity.type
_entity.pdbx_description
1 polymer ?
#
loop_
_entity_poly.entity_id
_entity_poly.type
_entity_poly.pdbx_seq_one_letter_code
_entity_poly.pdbx_strand_id
1 'polypeptide(L)'
;MHWVSTGNCVPETCSLLAIHRPSFDYNCLNVYFLNNIKKCVCKEITENCIGTHYNNCLKIYAPVGGQCCKVCNVSYVTYSIDAIQEVDFNCFNATFLEKFRECLCQSPETDCPGDFYKKCFQKLI
;
A
#
# COMPACT_ATOMS: atom_id res chain seq x y z
N MET A 1 -15.76 16.21 -10.32
CA MET A 1 -16.52 15.55 -9.23
C MET A 1 -15.77 15.86 -7.94
N HIS A 2 -16.32 16.72 -7.09
CA HIS A 2 -15.74 17.06 -5.80
C HIS A 2 -16.20 16.01 -4.79
N TRP A 3 -15.27 15.28 -4.17
CA TRP A 3 -15.57 14.29 -3.14
C TRP A 3 -15.25 14.90 -1.78
N VAL A 4 -16.29 15.00 -0.94
CA VAL A 4 -16.22 15.57 0.40
C VAL A 4 -15.77 14.47 1.36
N SER A 5 -14.48 14.45 1.71
CA SER A 5 -13.96 13.64 2.81
C SER A 5 -14.33 14.29 4.15
N THR A 6 -15.40 13.84 4.81
CA THR A 6 -15.77 14.30 6.18
C THR A 6 -16.20 13.18 7.13
N GLY A 7 -15.64 11.98 7.00
CA GLY A 7 -15.63 11.01 8.10
C GLY A 7 -14.36 11.21 8.93
N ASN A 8 -14.46 11.38 10.25
CA ASN A 8 -13.32 11.25 11.16
C ASN A 8 -12.79 9.81 11.08
N CYS A 9 -11.90 9.56 10.12
CA CYS A 9 -11.32 8.24 9.86
C CYS A 9 -10.10 7.95 10.73
N VAL A 10 -9.71 8.87 11.62
CA VAL A 10 -8.56 8.70 12.51
C VAL A 10 -8.97 7.80 13.68
N PRO A 11 -8.36 6.61 13.84
CA PRO A 11 -8.59 5.76 15.01
C PRO A 11 -8.20 6.49 16.31
N GLU A 12 -8.87 6.20 17.43
CA GLU A 12 -8.55 6.78 18.74
C GLU A 12 -7.11 6.48 19.21
N THR A 13 -6.47 5.45 18.65
CA THR A 13 -5.09 5.06 18.97
C THR A 13 -4.32 4.65 17.71
N CYS A 14 -3.68 5.62 17.06
CA CYS A 14 -2.61 5.33 16.11
C CYS A 14 -1.32 5.06 16.87
N SER A 15 -0.87 3.80 16.87
CA SER A 15 0.42 3.45 17.45
C SER A 15 1.55 4.15 16.69
N LEU A 16 2.64 4.53 17.37
CA LEU A 16 3.81 5.12 16.71
C LEU A 16 4.41 4.20 15.63
N LEU A 17 4.20 2.89 15.75
CA LEU A 17 4.55 1.89 14.73
C LEU A 17 3.73 2.04 13.44
N ALA A 18 2.45 2.42 13.52
CA ALA A 18 1.62 2.75 12.34
C ALA A 18 2.04 4.07 11.67
N ILE A 19 2.79 4.93 12.38
CA ILE A 19 3.33 6.20 11.87
C ILE A 19 4.75 6.02 11.29
N HIS A 20 5.46 4.95 11.66
CA HIS A 20 6.72 4.58 11.03
C HIS A 20 6.45 4.15 9.59
N ARG A 21 6.49 5.14 8.69
CA ARG A 21 6.44 5.01 7.24
C ARG A 21 7.37 3.87 6.84
N PRO A 22 6.85 2.68 6.54
CA PRO A 22 7.73 1.56 6.47
C PRO A 22 8.52 1.68 5.17
N SER A 23 9.85 1.65 5.28
CA SER A 23 10.75 1.62 4.13
C SER A 23 10.74 0.21 3.56
N PHE A 24 9.64 -0.17 2.91
CA PHE A 24 9.56 -1.44 2.21
C PHE A 24 10.42 -1.40 0.95
N ASP A 25 11.25 -2.42 0.73
CA ASP A 25 11.81 -2.63 -0.60
C ASP A 25 10.76 -3.32 -1.48
N TYR A 26 9.96 -2.50 -2.15
CA TYR A 26 8.92 -2.97 -3.07
C TYR A 26 9.46 -3.88 -4.18
N ASN A 27 10.78 -3.88 -4.47
CA ASN A 27 11.35 -4.80 -5.45
C ASN A 27 11.47 -6.24 -4.93
N CYS A 28 11.48 -6.42 -3.60
CA CYS A 28 11.49 -7.73 -2.96
C CYS A 28 10.09 -8.33 -2.81
N LEU A 29 9.04 -7.55 -3.08
CA LEU A 29 7.67 -8.03 -3.00
C LEU A 29 7.29 -8.77 -4.28
N ASN A 30 6.42 -9.75 -4.13
CA ASN A 30 5.90 -10.53 -5.24
C ASN A 30 5.13 -9.62 -6.22
N VAL A 31 5.42 -9.75 -7.52
CA VAL A 31 4.80 -8.93 -8.58
C VAL A 31 3.28 -9.11 -8.64
N TYR A 32 2.78 -10.33 -8.44
CA TYR A 32 1.33 -10.59 -8.37
C TYR A 32 0.70 -9.91 -7.16
N PHE A 33 1.37 -9.90 -6.01
CA PHE A 33 0.89 -9.17 -4.83
C PHE A 33 0.78 -7.67 -5.12
N LEU A 34 1.83 -7.06 -5.68
CA LEU A 34 1.82 -5.64 -6.06
C LEU A 34 0.70 -5.32 -7.05
N ASN A 35 0.55 -6.14 -8.10
CA ASN A 35 -0.49 -5.96 -9.10
C ASN A 35 -1.91 -6.15 -8.52
N ASN A 36 -2.10 -7.07 -7.57
CA ASN A 36 -3.37 -7.27 -6.90
C ASN A 36 -3.73 -6.09 -5.99
N ILE A 37 -2.74 -5.53 -5.28
CA ILE A 37 -2.94 -4.29 -4.51
C ILE A 37 -3.38 -3.16 -5.44
N LYS A 38 -2.69 -2.96 -6.59
CA LYS A 38 -3.09 -1.96 -7.58
C LYS A 38 -4.54 -2.14 -8.00
N LYS A 39 -4.87 -3.36 -8.44
CA LYS A 39 -6.22 -3.70 -8.92
C LYS A 39 -7.29 -3.50 -7.85
N CYS A 40 -6.96 -3.69 -6.58
CA CYS A 40 -7.89 -3.46 -5.49
C CYS A 40 -8.03 -1.96 -5.20
N VAL A 41 -6.92 -1.27 -4.91
CA VAL A 41 -6.88 0.15 -4.52
C VAL A 41 -7.46 1.07 -5.60
N CYS A 42 -7.29 0.71 -6.88
CA CYS A 42 -7.78 1.51 -8.00
C CYS A 42 -9.25 1.26 -8.36
N LYS A 43 -9.95 0.36 -7.67
CA LYS A 43 -11.41 0.23 -7.80
C LYS A 43 -12.12 1.42 -7.18
N GLU A 44 -13.42 1.51 -7.45
CA GLU A 44 -14.31 2.43 -6.76
C GLU A 44 -14.26 2.16 -5.25
N ILE A 45 -14.08 3.23 -4.47
CA ILE A 45 -14.04 3.17 -3.01
C ILE A 45 -15.49 3.18 -2.52
N THR A 46 -15.90 2.09 -1.89
CA THR A 46 -17.24 1.96 -1.30
C THR A 46 -17.21 2.18 0.22
N GLU A 47 -16.01 2.18 0.80
CA GLU A 47 -15.77 2.44 2.20
C GLU A 47 -15.84 3.93 2.52
N ASN A 48 -16.37 4.26 3.71
CA ASN A 48 -16.41 5.64 4.21
C ASN A 48 -15.01 6.26 4.42
N CYS A 49 -13.98 5.41 4.56
CA CYS A 49 -12.61 5.81 4.84
C CYS A 49 -11.66 5.19 3.83
N ILE A 50 -10.84 6.04 3.19
CA ILE A 50 -9.80 5.59 2.25
C ILE A 50 -8.82 4.66 2.95
N GLY A 51 -8.46 4.92 4.22
CA GLY A 51 -7.61 4.03 5.01
C GLY A 51 -8.17 2.61 5.15
N THR A 52 -9.47 2.48 5.41
CA THR A 52 -10.15 1.18 5.48
C THR A 52 -10.10 0.44 4.15
N HIS A 53 -10.30 1.15 3.03
CA HIS A 53 -10.15 0.57 1.70
C HIS A 53 -8.73 0.00 1.48
N TYR A 54 -7.70 0.76 1.85
CA TYR A 54 -6.31 0.30 1.80
C TYR A 54 -6.05 -0.91 2.68
N ASN A 55 -6.50 -0.89 3.94
CA ASN A 55 -6.37 -2.01 4.87
C ASN A 55 -7.00 -3.29 4.30
N ASN A 56 -8.19 -3.17 3.70
CA ASN A 56 -8.86 -4.30 3.05
C ASN A 56 -8.06 -4.83 1.85
N CYS A 57 -7.50 -3.93 1.03
CA CYS A 57 -6.71 -4.30 -0.13
C CYS A 57 -5.34 -4.92 0.21
N LEU A 58 -4.73 -4.55 1.33
CA LEU A 58 -3.40 -5.05 1.73
C LEU A 58 -3.45 -6.35 2.53
N LYS A 59 -4.62 -6.70 3.06
CA LYS A 59 -4.91 -8.04 3.61
C LYS A 59 -5.03 -9.13 2.54
N ILE A 60 -4.94 -8.79 1.25
CA ILE A 60 -4.84 -9.78 0.18
C ILE A 60 -3.57 -10.61 0.42
N TYR A 61 -3.73 -11.93 0.47
CA TYR A 61 -2.63 -12.85 0.75
C TYR A 61 -1.50 -12.67 -0.27
N ALA A 62 -0.31 -12.33 0.22
CA ALA A 62 0.91 -12.35 -0.56
C ALA A 62 1.47 -13.77 -0.54
N PRO A 63 1.57 -14.47 -1.68
CA PRO A 63 2.23 -15.77 -1.70
C PRO A 63 3.69 -15.62 -1.26
N VAL A 64 4.10 -16.45 -0.30
CA VAL A 64 5.50 -16.60 0.16
C VAL A 64 6.26 -17.36 -0.93
N GLY A 65 6.53 -16.68 -2.03
CA GLY A 65 7.12 -17.25 -3.25
C GLY A 65 6.52 -16.67 -4.53
N GLY A 66 7.32 -16.63 -5.59
CA GLY A 66 6.93 -16.14 -6.92
C GLY A 66 7.86 -15.05 -7.46
N GLN A 67 7.57 -14.56 -8.66
CA GLN A 67 8.43 -13.59 -9.35
C GLN A 67 8.46 -12.28 -8.57
N CYS A 68 9.65 -11.94 -8.07
CA CYS A 68 9.98 -10.64 -7.48
C CYS A 68 10.86 -9.88 -8.48
N CYS A 69 10.96 -8.56 -8.31
CA CYS A 69 11.81 -7.74 -9.18
C CYS A 69 13.28 -7.85 -8.88
N LYS A 70 13.59 -8.23 -7.66
CA LYS A 70 14.93 -8.57 -7.21
C LYS A 70 14.87 -9.86 -6.42
N VAL A 71 15.96 -10.61 -6.50
CA VAL A 71 16.17 -11.77 -5.62
C VAL A 71 16.47 -11.23 -4.24
N CYS A 72 15.60 -11.53 -3.28
CA CYS A 72 15.71 -11.10 -1.90
C CYS A 72 15.68 -12.31 -0.95
N ASN A 73 16.24 -12.15 0.24
CA ASN A 73 16.20 -13.19 1.26
C ASN A 73 14.74 -13.49 1.66
N VAL A 74 14.32 -14.76 1.65
CA VAL A 74 12.95 -15.18 1.97
C VAL A 74 12.49 -14.63 3.34
N SER A 75 13.36 -14.65 4.36
CA SER A 75 13.04 -14.09 5.68
C SER A 75 12.76 -12.59 5.62
N TYR A 76 13.45 -11.85 4.73
CA TYR A 76 13.20 -10.43 4.52
C TYR A 76 11.88 -10.18 3.78
N VAL A 77 11.53 -11.05 2.82
CA VAL A 77 10.25 -10.97 2.09
C VAL A 77 9.08 -11.21 3.04
N THR A 78 9.14 -12.25 3.87
CA THR A 78 8.12 -12.54 4.89
C THR A 78 7.98 -11.36 5.86
N TYR A 79 9.10 -10.89 6.43
CA TYR A 79 9.09 -9.71 7.30
C TYR A 79 8.46 -8.49 6.64
N SER A 80 8.76 -8.24 5.36
CA SER A 80 8.19 -7.11 4.62
C SER A 80 6.69 -7.25 4.40
N ILE A 81 6.18 -8.47 4.15
CA ILE A 81 4.74 -8.72 4.03
C ILE A 81 4.05 -8.52 5.37
N ASP A 82 4.58 -9.11 6.44
CA ASP A 82 4.01 -8.98 7.79
C ASP A 82 3.94 -7.50 8.20
N ALA A 83 5.04 -6.77 7.99
CA ALA A 83 5.09 -5.35 8.29
C ALA A 83 4.11 -4.50 7.43
N ILE A 84 3.83 -4.86 6.16
CA ILE A 84 2.78 -4.21 5.35
C ILE A 84 1.40 -4.46 5.94
N GLN A 85 1.13 -5.69 6.37
CA GLN A 85 -0.16 -6.10 6.90
C GLN A 85 -0.45 -5.53 8.29
N GLU A 86 0.59 -5.16 9.04
CA GLU A 86 0.49 -4.48 10.33
C GLU A 86 0.23 -2.96 10.22
N VAL A 87 0.39 -2.36 9.03
CA VAL A 87 0.10 -0.93 8.84
C VAL A 87 -1.40 -0.69 8.89
N ASP A 88 -1.83 0.20 9.80
CA ASP A 88 -3.19 0.75 9.76
C ASP A 88 -3.22 2.04 8.92
N PHE A 89 -3.72 1.95 7.70
CA PHE A 89 -3.83 3.08 6.78
C PHE A 89 -4.84 4.15 7.25
N ASN A 90 -5.71 3.85 8.22
CA ASN A 90 -6.56 4.86 8.85
C ASN A 90 -5.76 5.89 9.64
N CYS A 91 -4.52 5.58 10.01
CA CYS A 91 -3.62 6.50 10.69
C CYS A 91 -2.93 7.52 9.79
N PHE A 92 -3.12 7.42 8.46
CA PHE A 92 -2.56 8.36 7.51
C PHE A 92 -3.60 9.41 7.11
N ASN A 93 -3.12 10.62 6.81
CA ASN A 93 -3.96 11.70 6.31
C ASN A 93 -4.61 11.29 4.97
N ALA A 94 -5.91 11.52 4.82
CA ALA A 94 -6.67 11.27 3.59
C ALA A 94 -6.01 11.86 2.33
N THR A 95 -5.49 13.08 2.38
CA THR A 95 -4.79 13.71 1.25
C THR A 95 -3.52 12.94 0.84
N PHE A 96 -2.80 12.37 1.81
CA PHE A 96 -1.64 11.51 1.50
C PHE A 96 -2.11 10.23 0.80
N LEU A 97 -3.17 9.60 1.32
CA LEU A 97 -3.72 8.37 0.76
C LEU A 97 -4.29 8.57 -0.66
N GLU A 98 -4.96 9.69 -0.91
CA GLU A 98 -5.47 10.05 -2.24
C GLU A 98 -4.33 10.21 -3.25
N LYS A 99 -3.31 11.00 -2.92
CA LYS A 99 -2.15 11.17 -3.80
C LYS A 99 -1.38 9.87 -4.00
N PHE A 100 -1.32 9.04 -2.96
CA PHE A 100 -0.71 7.72 -3.06
C PHE A 100 -1.49 6.82 -4.00
N ARG A 101 -2.81 6.80 -3.90
CA ARG A 101 -3.71 6.10 -4.82
C ARG A 101 -3.54 6.56 -6.25
N GLU A 102 -3.60 7.88 -6.48
CA GLU A 102 -3.41 8.47 -7.81
C GLU A 102 -2.10 8.02 -8.43
N CYS A 103 -1.01 8.07 -7.66
CA CYS A 103 0.29 7.62 -8.14
C CYS A 103 0.26 6.14 -8.52
N LEU A 104 -0.21 5.25 -7.62
CA LEU A 104 -0.32 3.81 -7.89
C LEU A 104 -1.17 3.49 -9.13
N CYS A 105 -2.30 4.18 -9.30
CA CYS A 105 -3.22 3.93 -10.40
C CYS A 105 -2.69 4.45 -11.75
N GLN A 106 -1.73 5.39 -11.73
CA GLN A 106 -0.99 5.83 -12.91
C GLN A 106 0.21 4.93 -13.25
N SER A 107 0.49 3.88 -12.45
CA SER A 107 1.59 2.98 -12.78
C SER A 107 1.33 2.29 -14.12
N PRO A 108 2.34 2.17 -14.99
CA PRO A 108 2.22 1.29 -16.15
C PRO A 108 1.99 -0.15 -15.66
N GLU A 109 1.37 -0.98 -16.50
CA GLU A 109 1.45 -2.43 -16.31
C GLU A 109 2.86 -2.85 -16.72
N THR A 110 3.64 -3.27 -15.74
CA THR A 110 5.04 -3.67 -15.88
C THR A 110 5.23 -4.98 -15.14
N ASP A 111 6.08 -5.85 -15.68
CA ASP A 111 6.53 -7.07 -15.01
C ASP A 111 7.20 -6.77 -13.66
N CYS A 112 7.60 -5.51 -13.44
CA CYS A 112 8.23 -5.06 -12.23
C CYS A 112 7.76 -3.68 -11.73
N PRO A 113 6.66 -3.62 -10.96
CA PRO A 113 6.12 -2.36 -10.45
C PRO A 113 6.83 -1.87 -9.17
N GLY A 114 7.76 -2.64 -8.60
CA GLY A 114 8.41 -2.32 -7.32
C GLY A 114 9.06 -0.94 -7.26
N ASP A 115 9.91 -0.61 -8.23
CA ASP A 115 10.55 0.72 -8.30
C ASP A 115 9.55 1.86 -8.47
N PHE A 116 8.42 1.61 -9.15
CA PHE A 116 7.38 2.60 -9.30
C PHE A 116 6.68 2.87 -7.96
N TYR A 117 6.35 1.82 -7.21
CA TYR A 117 5.75 1.93 -5.88
C TYR A 117 6.68 2.68 -4.92
N LYS A 118 7.98 2.34 -4.94
CA LYS A 118 9.00 3.05 -4.16
C LYS A 118 9.02 4.55 -4.50
N LYS A 119 9.03 4.91 -5.79
CA LYS A 119 8.99 6.31 -6.23
C LYS A 119 7.69 7.01 -5.81
N CYS A 120 6.54 6.33 -5.87
CA CYS A 120 5.27 6.89 -5.40
C CYS A 120 5.33 7.25 -3.92
N PHE A 121 5.80 6.33 -3.08
CA PHE A 121 5.96 6.61 -1.66
C PHE A 121 6.95 7.75 -1.39
N GLN A 122 8.09 7.76 -2.08
CA GLN A 122 9.13 8.78 -1.90
C GLN A 122 8.70 10.19 -2.32
N LYS A 123 7.87 10.34 -3.35
CA LYS A 123 7.37 11.65 -3.82
C LYS A 123 6.33 12.29 -2.90
N LEU A 124 5.77 11.52 -1.98
CA LEU A 124 4.73 11.95 -1.05
C LEU A 124 5.27 12.19 0.37
N ILE A 125 6.59 12.10 0.52
CA ILE A 125 7.39 12.53 1.67
C ILE A 125 7.79 13.98 1.46
#